data_AF-A0AAT9SYK1-F1
#
_entry.id   AF-A0AAT9SYK1-F1
#
_cell.length_a   1.000
_cell.length_b   1.000
_cell.length_c   1.000
_cell.angle_alpha   90.00
_cell.angle_beta   90.00
_cell.angle_gamma   90.00
#
_symmetry.space_group_name_H-M   'P 1'
#
loop_
_entity.id
_entity.type
_entity.pdbx_description
1 polymer ?
#
loop_
_entity_poly.entity_id
_entity_poly.type
_entity_poly.pdbx_seq_one_letter_code
_entity_poly.pdbx_strand_id
1 'polypeptide(L)' 'MPFSSLSDPVDLARAQAALDAAWSEIRSTIPDAFDEQERTKLAYIVASLVAVAEDEDDLTLRAIERYRHSVVA' A
#
# COMPACT_ATOMS: atom_id res chain seq x y z
N MET A 1 -11.34 5.64 5.36
CA MET A 1 -11.29 4.90 4.09
C MET A 1 -9.97 5.23 3.43
N PRO A 2 -9.15 4.26 3.02
CA PRO A 2 -7.95 4.55 2.23
C PRO A 2 -8.35 5.20 0.90
N PHE A 3 -7.49 6.08 0.39
CA PHE A 3 -7.65 6.82 -0.88
C PHE A 3 -8.79 7.83 -1.00
N SER A 4 -9.68 7.98 -0.02
CA SER A 4 -10.75 8.98 -0.08
C SER A 4 -10.25 10.44 -0.12
N SER A 5 -8.98 10.67 0.20
CA SER A 5 -8.30 11.96 0.08
C SER A 5 -7.70 12.21 -1.31
N LEU A 6 -7.59 11.18 -2.16
CA LEU A 6 -7.06 11.31 -3.51
C LEU A 6 -8.17 11.81 -4.43
N SER A 7 -7.99 13.00 -5.00
CA SER A 7 -8.95 13.62 -5.92
C SER A 7 -8.53 13.50 -7.39
N ASP A 8 -7.25 13.27 -7.65
CA ASP A 8 -6.75 13.01 -9.00
C ASP A 8 -7.02 11.54 -9.37
N PRO A 9 -7.72 11.26 -10.48
CA PRO A 9 -7.98 9.89 -10.93
C PRO A 9 -6.70 9.12 -11.28
N VAL A 10 -5.62 9.80 -11.70
CA VAL A 10 -4.32 9.17 -11.99
C VAL A 10 -3.68 8.70 -10.70
N ASP A 11 -3.69 9.53 -9.65
CA ASP A 11 -3.18 9.16 -8.33
C ASP A 11 -3.99 8.01 -7.72
N LEU A 12 -5.32 8.02 -7.90
CA LEU A 12 -6.18 6.94 -7.44
C LEU A 12 -5.83 5.62 -8.13
N ALA A 13 -5.66 5.63 -9.46
CA ALA A 13 -5.30 4.44 -10.22
C ALA A 13 -3.92 3.91 -9.80
N ARG A 14 -2.93 4.80 -9.68
CA ARG A 14 -1.57 4.46 -9.23
C ARG A 14 -1.58 3.86 -7.82
N ALA A 15 -2.33 4.46 -6.89
CA ALA A 15 -2.44 3.97 -5.53
C ALA A 15 -3.11 2.59 -5.45
N GLN A 16 -4.13 2.34 -6.27
CA GLN A 16 -4.80 1.04 -6.33
C GLN A 16 -3.87 -0.04 -6.89
N ALA A 17 -3.17 0.25 -7.99
CA ALA A 17 -2.23 -0.68 -8.60
C ALA A 17 -1.05 -1.00 -7.67
N ALA A 18 -0.47 0.02 -7.03
CA ALA A 18 0.61 -0.18 -6.06
C ALA A 18 0.16 -0.99 -4.83
N LEU A 19 -1.08 -0.79 -4.36
CA LEU A 19 -1.64 -1.60 -3.28
C LEU A 19 -1.76 -3.08 -3.69
N ASP A 20 -2.31 -3.35 -4.88
CA ASP A 20 -2.52 -4.72 -5.34
C ASP A 20 -1.17 -5.43 -5.61
N ALA A 21 -0.19 -4.73 -6.18
CA ALA A 21 1.18 -5.23 -6.37
C ALA A 21 1.88 -5.51 -5.03
N ALA A 22 1.90 -4.53 -4.13
CA ALA A 22 2.51 -4.70 -2.81
C ALA A 22 1.84 -5.80 -1.99
N TRP A 23 0.51 -5.93 -2.07
CA TRP A 23 -0.23 -6.97 -1.39
C TRP A 23 0.13 -8.35 -1.91
N SER A 24 0.22 -8.53 -3.23
CA SER A 24 0.61 -9.80 -3.84
C SER A 24 1.98 -10.29 -3.33
N GLU A 25 2.93 -9.37 -3.13
CA GLU A 25 4.27 -9.69 -2.64
C GLU A 25 4.29 -10.15 -1.17
N ILE A 26 3.50 -9.52 -0.31
CA ILE A 26 3.58 -9.76 1.15
C ILE A 26 2.52 -10.72 1.69
N ARG A 27 1.40 -10.91 0.99
CA ARG A 27 0.24 -11.68 1.49
C ARG A 27 0.61 -13.09 1.94
N SER A 28 1.54 -13.74 1.24
CA SER A 28 2.00 -15.10 1.56
C SER A 28 2.64 -15.22 2.96
N THR A 29 3.08 -14.11 3.54
CA THR A 29 3.68 -14.04 4.88
C THR A 29 2.68 -13.73 5.99
N ILE A 30 1.43 -13.43 5.64
CA ILE A 30 0.39 -12.97 6.56
C ILE A 30 -0.64 -14.10 6.74
N PRO A 31 -1.00 -14.48 7.99
CA PRO A 31 -2.08 -15.44 8.22
C PRO A 31 -3.42 -14.92 7.70
N ASP A 32 -4.23 -15.79 7.08
CA ASP A 32 -5.54 -15.43 6.49
C ASP A 32 -6.48 -14.70 7.46
N ALA A 33 -6.37 -14.98 8.78
CA ALA A 33 -7.16 -14.31 9.81
C ALA A 33 -6.92 -12.79 9.90
N PHE A 34 -5.78 -12.31 9.40
CA PHE A 34 -5.39 -10.89 9.42
C PHE A 34 -5.41 -10.24 8.01
N ASP A 35 -5.85 -10.97 6.98
CA ASP A 35 -5.80 -10.56 5.57
C ASP A 35 -6.39 -9.15 5.34
N GLU A 36 -7.63 -8.94 5.76
CA GLU A 36 -8.33 -7.66 5.57
C GLU A 36 -7.72 -6.52 6.40
N GLN A 37 -7.30 -6.82 7.63
CA GLN A 37 -6.69 -5.84 8.53
C GLN A 37 -5.34 -5.36 7.97
N GLU A 38 -4.48 -6.29 7.56
CA GLU A 38 -3.15 -5.95 7.04
C GLU A 38 -3.22 -5.32 5.65
N ARG A 39 -4.17 -5.75 4.80
CA ARG A 39 -4.42 -5.07 3.51
C ARG A 39 -4.89 -3.63 3.73
N THR A 40 -5.76 -3.40 4.71
CA THR A 40 -6.21 -2.05 5.08
C THR A 40 -5.05 -1.18 5.58
N LYS A 41 -4.18 -1.74 6.43
CA LYS A 41 -2.97 -1.06 6.92
C LYS A 41 -2.04 -0.69 5.76
N LEU A 42 -1.80 -1.61 4.83
CA LEU A 42 -1.00 -1.37 3.63
C LEU A 42 -1.63 -0.26 2.76
N ALA A 43 -2.96 -0.25 2.59
CA ALA A 43 -3.65 0.79 1.83
C ALA A 43 -3.46 2.20 2.42
N TYR A 44 -3.44 2.34 3.75
CA TYR A 44 -3.12 3.62 4.40
C TYR A 44 -1.65 4.03 4.18
N ILE A 45 -0.73 3.07 4.19
CA ILE A 45 0.68 3.33 3.87
C ILE A 45 0.80 3.84 2.45
N VAL A 46 0.21 3.15 1.47
CA VAL A 46 0.21 3.57 0.07
C VAL A 46 -0.35 4.99 -0.06
N ALA A 47 -1.53 5.27 0.53
CA ALA A 47 -2.15 6.59 0.47
C ALA A 47 -1.24 7.71 1.01
N SER A 48 -0.44 7.42 2.03
CA SER A 48 0.53 8.38 2.61
C SER A 48 1.76 8.63 1.75
N LEU A 49 2.04 7.74 0.78
CA LEU A 49 3.24 7.77 -0.05
C LEU A 49 2.99 8.25 -1.48
N VAL A 50 1.73 8.27 -1.94
CA VAL A 50 1.34 8.65 -3.30
C VAL A 50 1.96 9.99 -3.74
N ALA A 51 1.94 11.00 -2.86
CA ALA A 51 2.44 12.34 -3.20
C ALA A 51 3.98 12.46 -3.23
N VAL A 52 4.71 11.47 -2.74
CA VAL A 52 6.18 11.49 -2.65
C VAL A 52 6.85 10.44 -3.54
N ALA A 53 6.08 9.48 -4.07
CA ALA A 53 6.58 8.48 -4.99
C ALA A 53 6.67 9.04 -6.41
N GLU A 54 7.73 8.69 -7.12
CA GLU A 54 7.94 9.15 -8.51
C GLU A 54 6.93 8.50 -9.47
N ASP A 55 6.73 7.20 -9.30
CA ASP A 55 5.82 6.38 -10.11
C ASP A 55 5.18 5.26 -9.28
N GLU A 56 4.48 4.35 -9.95
CA GLU A 56 3.78 3.21 -9.34
C GLU A 56 4.74 2.18 -8.72
N ASP A 57 5.89 1.94 -9.37
CA ASP A 57 6.86 0.95 -8.93
C ASP A 57 7.60 1.44 -7.67
N ASP A 58 8.03 2.71 -7.66
CA ASP A 58 8.60 3.37 -6.48
C ASP A 58 7.59 3.40 -5.32
N LEU A 59 6.31 3.68 -5.61
CA LEU A 59 5.25 3.66 -4.61
C LEU A 59 5.09 2.26 -3.98
N THR A 60 5.12 1.22 -4.82
CA THR A 60 5.03 -0.19 -4.40
C THR A 60 6.18 -0.56 -3.48
N LEU A 61 7.42 -0.29 -3.90
CA LEU A 61 8.63 -0.62 -3.13
C LEU A 61 8.63 0.08 -1.77
N ARG A 62 8.35 1.39 -1.75
CA ARG A 62 8.29 2.17 -0.50
C ARG A 62 7.19 1.69 0.43
N ALA A 63 6.03 1.31 -0.11
CA ALA A 63 4.93 0.80 0.70
C ALA A 63 5.30 -0.53 1.39
N ILE A 64 5.93 -1.45 0.66
CA ILE A 64 6.42 -2.73 1.22
C ILE A 64 7.46 -2.48 2.31
N GLU A 65 8.47 -1.63 2.06
CA GLU A 65 9.50 -1.30 3.06
C GLU A 65 8.88 -0.70 4.33
N ARG A 66 8.01 0.31 4.16
CA ARG A 66 7.33 0.96 5.28
C ARG A 66 6.45 -0.01 6.06
N TYR A 67 5.76 -0.92 5.37
CA TYR A 67 4.95 -1.96 5.99
C TYR A 67 5.80 -2.91 6.82
N ARG A 68 6.90 -3.45 6.25
CA ARG A 68 7.82 -4.35 6.96
C ARG A 68 8.41 -3.69 8.20
N HIS A 69 8.80 -2.41 8.13
CA HIS A 69 9.24 -1.65 9.30
C HIS A 69 8.15 -1.47 10.37
N SER A 70 6.87 -1.45 9.99
CA SER A 70 5.74 -1.30 10.92
C SER A 70 5.29 -2.60 11.60
N VAL A 71 5.80 -3.75 11.16
CA VAL A 71 5.50 -5.08 11.72
C VAL A 71 6.59 -5.53 12.70
N VAL A 72 7.79 -4.93 12.62
CA VAL A 72 8.95 -5.24 13.48
C VAL A 72 9.03 -4.34 14.72
N ALA A 73 7.95 -3.62 15.07
CA ALA A 73 7.90 -2.72 16.22
C ALA A 73 6.97 -3.24 17.32
#